data_AF-A0A6P4A5L9-F1
#
_entry.id   AF-A0A6P4A5L9-F1
#
_cell.length_a   1.000
_cell.length_b   1.000
_cell.length_c   1.000
_cell.angle_alpha   90.00
_cell.angle_beta   90.00
_cell.angle_gamma   90.00
#
_symmetry.space_group_name_H-M   'P 1'
#
loop_
_entity.id
_entity.type
_entity.pdbx_description
1 polymer ?
#
loop_
_entity_poly.entity_id
_entity_poly.type
_entity_poly.pdbx_seq_one_letter_code
_entity_poly.pdbx_strand_id
1 'polypeptide(L)'
;MENSYECPRKPNKDVSLQELRDRLAEFAEARGWDQYHSPRNLLLALVGEVGELSEIFQWKGEVARGLPNWTSADKEHLEEELSDVLLYLVRLADVCGLDLGQAALTKIVKNSRKYPVNK
;
A
#
# COMPACT_ATOMS: atom_id res chain seq x y z
N MET A 1 -38.29 23.46 -12.80
CA MET A 1 -36.86 23.79 -13.04
C MET A 1 -36.26 23.90 -11.65
N GLU A 2 -35.35 23.06 -11.16
CA GLU A 2 -34.41 22.13 -11.79
C GLU A 2 -34.43 20.78 -11.08
N ASN A 3 -34.36 19.74 -11.89
CA ASN A 3 -34.15 18.36 -11.47
C ASN A 3 -32.62 18.18 -11.40
N SER A 4 -32.02 18.34 -10.22
CA SER A 4 -30.59 18.04 -10.05
C SER A 4 -30.42 16.53 -10.00
N TYR A 5 -30.04 15.97 -11.15
CA TYR A 5 -29.57 14.60 -11.26
C TYR A 5 -28.42 14.37 -10.28
N GLU A 6 -28.72 13.81 -9.11
CA GLU A 6 -27.71 13.12 -8.32
C GLU A 6 -27.27 11.92 -9.14
N CYS A 7 -26.04 11.99 -9.67
CA CYS A 7 -25.39 10.86 -10.28
C CYS A 7 -25.22 9.80 -9.18
N PRO A 8 -25.80 8.60 -9.30
CA PRO A 8 -25.69 7.59 -8.25
C PRO A 8 -24.20 7.29 -8.05
N ARG A 9 -23.68 7.56 -6.84
CA ARG A 9 -22.34 7.12 -6.44
C ARG A 9 -22.26 5.62 -6.72
N LYS A 10 -21.48 5.23 -7.74
CA LYS A 10 -21.21 3.82 -8.02
C LYS A 10 -20.71 3.18 -6.72
N PRO A 11 -21.16 1.97 -6.37
CA PRO A 11 -20.64 1.29 -5.19
C PRO A 11 -19.12 1.20 -5.33
N ASN A 12 -18.41 1.72 -4.34
CA ASN A 12 -16.96 1.68 -4.31
C ASN A 12 -16.57 0.20 -4.25
N LYS A 13 -16.06 -0.34 -5.35
CA LYS A 13 -15.58 -1.72 -5.40
C LYS A 13 -14.25 -1.73 -4.66
N ASP A 14 -14.15 -2.49 -3.57
CA ASP A 14 -12.88 -2.65 -2.85
C ASP A 14 -11.80 -3.17 -3.81
N VAL A 15 -10.60 -2.57 -3.72
CA VAL A 15 -9.45 -2.98 -4.51
C VAL A 15 -8.70 -4.09 -3.76
N SER A 16 -8.54 -5.24 -4.40
CA SER A 16 -7.81 -6.37 -3.81
C SER A 16 -6.30 -6.29 -4.11
N LEU A 17 -5.47 -6.94 -3.28
CA LEU A 17 -4.03 -7.10 -3.56
C LEU A 17 -3.79 -7.81 -4.90
N GLN A 18 -4.70 -8.71 -5.27
CA GLN A 18 -4.70 -9.42 -6.53
C GLN A 18 -4.91 -8.44 -7.71
N GLU A 19 -5.88 -7.54 -7.58
CA GLU A 19 -6.13 -6.51 -8.59
C GLU A 19 -4.95 -5.51 -8.71
N LEU A 20 -4.31 -5.13 -7.58
CA LEU A 20 -3.10 -4.30 -7.61
C LEU A 20 -1.94 -4.99 -8.31
N ARG A 21 -1.70 -6.27 -7.98
CA ARG A 21 -0.66 -7.10 -8.60
C ARG A 21 -0.79 -7.10 -10.12
N ASP A 22 -1.99 -7.41 -10.60
CA ASP A 22 -2.25 -7.57 -12.04
C ASP A 22 -2.08 -6.23 -12.77
N ARG A 23 -2.60 -5.13 -12.21
CA ARG A 23 -2.42 -3.77 -12.76
C ARG A 23 -0.95 -3.33 -12.79
N LEU A 24 -0.17 -3.67 -11.76
CA LEU A 24 1.26 -3.36 -11.70
C LEU A 24 2.08 -4.17 -12.72
N ALA A 25 1.73 -5.45 -12.90
CA ALA A 25 2.35 -6.29 -13.91
C ALA A 25 2.10 -5.73 -15.32
N GLU A 26 0.83 -5.40 -15.65
CA GLU A 26 0.46 -4.77 -16.91
C GLU A 26 1.19 -3.42 -17.12
N PHE A 27 1.26 -2.60 -16.07
CA PHE A 27 1.94 -1.30 -16.12
C PHE A 27 3.44 -1.43 -16.42
N ALA A 28 4.10 -2.42 -15.81
CA ALA A 28 5.51 -2.71 -15.99
C ALA A 28 5.80 -3.29 -17.38
N GLU A 29 4.99 -4.25 -17.83
CA GLU A 29 5.11 -4.88 -19.14
C GLU A 29 4.96 -3.84 -20.26
N ALA A 30 3.96 -2.97 -20.18
CA ALA A 30 3.71 -1.91 -21.16
C ALA A 30 4.88 -0.92 -21.31
N ARG A 31 5.79 -0.87 -20.33
CA ARG A 31 6.99 0.00 -20.34
C ARG A 31 8.28 -0.77 -20.53
N GLY A 32 8.22 -2.10 -20.66
CA GLY A 32 9.39 -2.97 -20.70
C GLY A 32 10.24 -2.88 -19.43
N TRP A 33 9.63 -2.62 -18.28
CA TRP A 33 10.34 -2.40 -17.01
C TRP A 33 10.71 -3.69 -16.28
N ASP A 34 10.21 -4.85 -16.73
CA ASP A 34 10.49 -6.14 -16.10
C ASP A 34 11.99 -6.46 -16.02
N GLN A 35 12.79 -5.94 -16.95
CA GLN A 35 14.26 -6.04 -16.91
C GLN A 35 14.89 -5.39 -15.67
N TYR A 36 14.23 -4.40 -15.07
CA TYR A 36 14.69 -3.69 -13.87
C TYR A 36 14.10 -4.26 -12.58
N HIS A 37 12.99 -5.02 -12.68
CA HIS A 37 12.22 -5.56 -11.56
C HIS A 37 12.80 -6.87 -11.01
N SER A 38 14.13 -6.95 -10.81
CA SER A 38 14.70 -8.04 -10.02
C SER A 38 14.27 -7.93 -8.54
N PRO A 39 14.15 -9.04 -7.78
CA PRO A 39 13.76 -8.99 -6.37
C PRO A 39 14.60 -8.04 -5.52
N ARG A 40 15.92 -7.99 -5.76
CA ARG A 40 16.81 -7.06 -5.05
C ARG A 40 16.49 -5.60 -5.36
N ASN A 41 16.25 -5.27 -6.63
CA ASN A 41 15.98 -3.89 -7.01
C ASN A 41 14.63 -3.41 -6.45
N LEU A 42 13.60 -4.26 -6.50
CA LEU A 42 12.30 -3.96 -5.91
C LEU A 42 12.38 -3.81 -4.39
N LEU A 43 13.18 -4.64 -3.71
CA LEU A 43 13.44 -4.48 -2.27
C LEU A 43 14.13 -3.14 -1.96
N LEU A 44 15.11 -2.73 -2.76
CA LEU A 44 15.80 -1.46 -2.54
C LEU A 44 14.90 -0.26 -2.83
N ALA A 45 14.04 -0.33 -3.85
CA ALA A 45 13.03 0.69 -4.11
C ALA A 45 12.04 0.78 -2.93
N LEU A 46 11.52 -0.36 -2.46
CA LEU A 46 10.67 -0.42 -1.26
C LEU A 46 11.33 0.23 -0.04
N VAL A 47 12.63 0.02 0.18
CA VAL A 47 13.36 0.67 1.27
C VAL A 47 13.46 2.18 1.07
N GLY A 48 13.59 2.64 -0.18
CA GLY A 48 13.52 4.06 -0.55
C GLY A 48 12.20 4.69 -0.11
N GLU A 49 11.07 4.10 -0.53
CA GLU A 49 9.73 4.62 -0.17
C GLU A 49 9.46 4.56 1.34
N VAL A 50 9.98 3.55 2.04
CA VAL A 50 9.91 3.53 3.52
C VAL A 50 10.72 4.68 4.13
N GLY A 51 11.81 5.08 3.47
CA GLY A 51 12.58 6.28 3.81
C GLY A 51 11.75 7.55 3.62
N GLU A 52 11.16 7.74 2.45
CA GLU A 52 10.29 8.90 2.13
C GLU A 52 9.10 8.99 3.10
N LEU A 53 8.42 7.86 3.33
CA LEU A 53 7.39 7.74 4.37
C LEU A 53 7.92 8.17 5.76
N SER A 54 9.14 7.79 6.11
CA SER A 54 9.76 8.15 7.40
C SER A 54 10.05 9.66 7.50
N GLU A 55 10.43 10.30 6.40
CA GLU A 55 10.70 11.74 6.35
C GLU A 55 9.48 12.59 6.70
N ILE A 56 8.27 12.09 6.41
CA ILE A 56 7.01 12.75 6.80
C ILE A 56 6.90 12.87 8.33
N PHE A 57 7.41 11.89 9.07
CA PHE A 57 7.27 11.83 10.54
C PHE A 57 8.49 12.34 11.30
N GLN A 58 9.67 12.41 10.66
CA GLN A 58 10.97 12.55 11.34
C GLN A 58 11.08 13.74 12.32
N TRP A 59 10.32 14.83 12.10
CA TRP A 59 10.31 16.02 12.95
C TRP A 59 8.99 16.28 13.69
N LYS A 60 8.00 15.38 13.61
CA LYS A 60 6.62 15.64 14.10
C LYS A 60 6.37 15.31 15.58
N GLY A 61 7.38 14.92 16.36
CA GLY A 61 7.20 14.52 17.76
C GLY A 61 6.18 13.38 17.92
N GLU A 62 5.46 13.34 19.03
CA GLU A 62 4.36 12.37 19.21
C GLU A 62 3.18 12.70 18.30
N VAL A 63 2.84 11.77 17.39
CA VAL A 63 1.73 11.93 16.44
C VAL A 63 0.47 11.23 16.93
N ALA A 64 -0.60 12.00 17.15
CA ALA A 64 -1.88 11.47 17.61
C ALA A 64 -2.60 10.64 16.53
N ARG A 65 -3.26 9.57 16.96
CA ARG A 65 -4.12 8.74 16.09
C ARG A 65 -5.17 9.60 15.38
N GLY A 66 -5.37 9.34 14.10
CA GLY A 66 -6.34 10.07 13.27
C GLY A 66 -5.84 11.41 12.75
N LEU A 67 -4.59 11.80 13.06
CA LEU A 67 -3.90 12.94 12.48
C LEU A 67 -4.72 14.25 12.55
N PRO A 68 -5.26 14.64 13.73
CA PRO A 68 -6.19 15.77 13.85
C PRO A 68 -5.55 17.12 13.50
N ASN A 69 -4.23 17.24 13.67
CA ASN A 69 -3.47 18.48 13.45
C ASN A 69 -2.74 18.50 12.10
N TRP A 70 -3.01 17.53 11.23
CA TRP A 70 -2.37 17.44 9.92
C TRP A 70 -3.20 18.16 8.88
N THR A 71 -2.54 18.91 8.00
CA THR A 71 -3.20 19.56 6.87
C THR A 71 -3.64 18.53 5.84
N SER A 72 -4.50 18.93 4.89
CA SER A 72 -4.87 18.04 3.78
C SER A 72 -3.66 17.64 2.95
N ALA A 73 -2.72 18.56 2.73
CA ALA A 73 -1.48 18.27 2.00
C ALA A 73 -0.58 17.28 2.75
N ASP A 74 -0.47 17.38 4.09
CA ASP A 74 0.27 16.38 4.87
C ASP A 74 -0.34 14.97 4.73
N LYS A 75 -1.67 14.89 4.66
CA LYS A 75 -2.40 13.62 4.54
C LYS A 75 -2.30 13.03 3.13
N GLU A 76 -2.38 13.87 2.10
CA GLU A 76 -2.18 13.48 0.70
C GLU A 76 -0.78 12.90 0.51
N HIS A 77 0.26 13.60 0.98
CA HIS A 77 1.64 13.11 0.91
C HIS A 77 1.81 11.79 1.69
N LEU A 78 1.18 11.65 2.86
CA LEU A 78 1.18 10.37 3.58
C LEU A 78 0.48 9.25 2.80
N GLU A 79 -0.62 9.54 2.12
CA GLU A 79 -1.35 8.58 1.29
C GLU A 79 -0.51 8.13 0.08
N GLU A 80 0.24 9.03 -0.54
CA GLU A 80 1.19 8.74 -1.63
C GLU A 80 2.28 7.77 -1.14
N GLU A 81 3.02 8.13 -0.09
CA GLU A 81 4.14 7.29 0.39
C GLU A 81 3.70 5.93 0.93
N LEU A 82 2.54 5.88 1.61
CA LEU A 82 1.95 4.59 2.01
C LEU A 82 1.57 3.73 0.81
N SER A 83 1.11 4.36 -0.27
CA SER A 83 0.75 3.68 -1.51
C SER A 83 2.00 3.15 -2.21
N ASP A 84 3.07 3.93 -2.30
CA ASP A 84 4.30 3.49 -2.97
C ASP A 84 4.95 2.30 -2.23
N VAL A 85 5.00 2.35 -0.89
CA VAL A 85 5.39 1.19 -0.07
C VAL A 85 4.53 -0.04 -0.38
N LEU A 86 3.20 0.11 -0.46
CA LEU A 86 2.29 -0.98 -0.76
C LEU A 86 2.54 -1.55 -2.17
N LEU A 87 2.67 -0.69 -3.18
CA LEU A 87 2.82 -1.10 -4.57
C LEU A 87 4.14 -1.84 -4.80
N TYR A 88 5.25 -1.36 -4.23
CA TYR A 88 6.51 -2.09 -4.31
C TYR A 88 6.49 -3.41 -3.54
N LEU A 89 5.84 -3.47 -2.38
CA LEU A 89 5.69 -4.73 -1.65
C LEU A 89 4.86 -5.75 -2.43
N VAL A 90 3.77 -5.32 -3.06
CA VAL A 90 2.93 -6.16 -3.92
C VAL A 90 3.73 -6.65 -5.13
N ARG A 91 4.45 -5.77 -5.83
CA ARG A 91 5.26 -6.15 -6.99
C ARG A 91 6.42 -7.07 -6.61
N LEU A 92 7.07 -6.84 -5.47
CA LEU A 92 8.11 -7.72 -4.94
C LEU A 92 7.57 -9.12 -4.67
N ALA A 93 6.39 -9.23 -4.02
CA ALA A 93 5.77 -10.52 -3.76
C ALA A 93 5.44 -11.27 -5.06
N ASP A 94 4.91 -10.56 -6.05
CA ASP A 94 4.58 -11.09 -7.38
C ASP A 94 5.79 -11.69 -8.09
N VAL A 95 6.87 -10.91 -8.22
CA VAL A 95 8.12 -11.37 -8.85
C VAL A 95 8.75 -12.54 -8.08
N CYS A 96 8.48 -12.65 -6.77
CA CYS A 96 8.91 -13.80 -5.96
C CYS A 96 7.96 -15.00 -6.02
N GLY A 97 6.83 -14.92 -6.75
CA GLY A 97 5.83 -15.99 -6.85
C GLY A 97 5.02 -16.21 -5.57
N LEU A 98 4.80 -15.17 -4.77
CA LEU A 98 4.12 -15.25 -3.48
C LEU A 98 2.71 -14.64 -3.56
N ASP A 99 1.71 -15.37 -3.08
CA ASP A 99 0.40 -14.80 -2.78
C ASP A 99 0.49 -14.00 -1.47
N LEU A 100 0.67 -12.69 -1.60
CA LEU A 100 0.82 -11.77 -0.46
C LEU A 100 -0.41 -11.75 0.43
N GLY A 101 -1.62 -11.81 -0.15
CA GLY A 101 -2.87 -11.81 0.62
C GLY A 101 -3.00 -13.05 1.49
N GLN A 102 -2.78 -14.23 0.90
CA GLN A 102 -2.82 -15.49 1.64
C GLN A 102 -1.68 -15.59 2.67
N ALA A 103 -0.49 -15.05 2.36
CA ALA A 103 0.63 -14.97 3.29
C ALA A 103 0.29 -14.09 4.51
N ALA A 104 -0.34 -12.93 4.29
CA ALA A 104 -0.77 -12.01 5.34
C ALA A 104 -1.83 -12.66 6.26
N LEU A 105 -2.86 -13.29 5.69
CA LEU A 105 -3.89 -14.01 6.44
C LEU A 105 -3.28 -15.11 7.32
N THR A 106 -2.37 -15.90 6.73
CA THR A 106 -1.63 -16.94 7.47
C THR A 106 -0.80 -16.35 8.61
N LYS A 107 -0.17 -15.19 8.40
CA LYS A 107 0.64 -14.51 9.42
C LYS A 107 -0.21 -14.02 10.60
N ILE A 108 -1.42 -13.52 10.36
CA ILE A 108 -2.36 -13.09 11.41
C ILE A 108 -2.69 -14.27 12.34
N VAL A 109 -3.01 -15.44 11.78
CA VAL A 109 -3.28 -16.66 12.57
C VAL A 109 -2.05 -17.09 13.37
N LYS A 110 -0.84 -16.97 12.80
CA LYS A 110 0.41 -17.24 13.53
C LYS A 110 0.62 -16.23 14.67
N ASN A 111 0.32 -14.95 14.45
CA ASN A 111 0.46 -13.90 15.45
C ASN A 111 -0.50 -14.07 16.63
N SER A 112 -1.75 -14.46 16.39
CA SER A 112 -2.73 -14.68 17.48
C SER A 112 -2.33 -15.83 18.41
N ARG A 113 -1.65 -16.86 17.86
CA ARG A 113 -1.06 -17.94 18.67
C ARG A 113 0.16 -17.48 19.47
N LYS A 114 0.98 -16.60 18.89
CA LYS A 114 2.17 -16.04 19.56
C LYS A 114 1.78 -15.09 20.70
N TYR A 115 0.74 -14.28 20.50
CA TYR A 115 0.23 -13.27 21.43
C TYR A 115 -1.26 -13.51 21.73
N PRO A 116 -1.58 -14.50 22.59
CA PRO A 116 -2.98 -14.78 22.97
C PRO A 116 -3.54 -13.67 23.86
N VAL A 117 -4.87 -13.47 23.79
CA VAL A 117 -5.59 -12.43 24.53
C VAL A 117 -5.49 -12.60 26.05
N ASN A 118 -5.46 -13.85 26.53
CA ASN A 118 -5.48 -14.19 27.95
C ASN A 118 -4.13 -14.79 28.40
N LYS A 119 -3.03 -14.07 28.20
CA LYS A 119 -1.74 -14.40 28.82
C LYS A 119 -1.48 -13.50 30.01
#